data_AF-A0A920VVY1-F1
#
_entry.id   AF-A0A920VVY1-F1
#
_cell.length_a   1.000
_cell.length_b   1.000
_cell.length_c   1.000
_cell.angle_alpha   90.00
_cell.angle_beta   90.00
_cell.angle_gamma   90.00
#
_symmetry.space_group_name_H-M   'P 1'
#
loop_
_entity.id
_entity.type
_entity.pdbx_description
1 polymer ?
#
loop_
_entity_poly.entity_id
_entity_poly.type
_entity_poly.pdbx_seq_one_letter_code
_entity_poly.pdbx_strand_id
1 'polypeptide(L)'
;MFHYRWKAEVDQISASRRIAETNLPFYIKFLPVVNTLMKNKIAKTVKERMSNRLWVIGSNENTEDQITSSFHNLLSKLSLHLKDRKYIFGDKPSYADFGLWGQIYNSWTDPTPRKFIEEDYPDLLPWIDRMLNPKDEGSYESWDSLSNTLMPILKEELGEIFLPWTSEITASMSEGKEELSVIIKGKEFKHSIGGPQKYHVKSLAVLKSKFDSFKGNQTLENILTEANCLRFLQ
;
A
#
# COMPACT_ATOMS: atom_id res chain seq x y z
N MET A 1 -4.94 0.33 1.97
CA MET A 1 -5.81 1.45 1.50
C MET A 1 -7.17 0.99 0.99
N PHE A 2 -7.27 0.31 -0.16
CA PHE A 2 -8.58 0.08 -0.80
C PHE A 2 -9.60 -0.67 0.09
N HIS A 3 -9.16 -1.71 0.80
CA HIS A 3 -9.97 -2.43 1.78
C HIS A 3 -10.62 -1.47 2.80
N TYR A 4 -9.81 -0.73 3.55
CA TYR A 4 -10.31 0.24 4.54
C TYR A 4 -11.24 1.29 3.93
N ARG A 5 -10.85 1.88 2.79
CA ARG A 5 -11.63 2.96 2.15
C ARG A 5 -13.04 2.56 1.74
N TRP A 6 -13.20 1.32 1.26
CA TRP A 6 -14.42 0.89 0.61
C TRP A 6 -15.20 -0.18 1.37
N LYS A 7 -14.69 -0.66 2.52
CA LYS A 7 -15.41 -1.64 3.35
C LYS A 7 -16.41 -0.97 4.30
N ALA A 8 -15.97 -0.10 5.21
CA ALA A 8 -16.85 0.49 6.21
C ALA A 8 -17.63 1.68 5.64
N GLU A 9 -18.90 1.82 6.03
CA GLU A 9 -19.77 2.86 5.48
C GLU A 9 -19.25 4.29 5.75
N VAL A 10 -18.69 4.53 6.93
CA VAL A 10 -18.13 5.83 7.32
C VAL A 10 -16.98 6.25 6.37
N ASP A 11 -16.13 5.31 5.97
CA ASP A 11 -15.02 5.54 5.06
C ASP A 11 -15.51 5.72 3.63
N GLN A 12 -16.46 4.88 3.19
CA GLN A 12 -17.09 5.01 1.87
C GLN A 12 -17.73 6.39 1.68
N ILE A 13 -18.46 6.89 2.68
CA ILE A 13 -19.12 8.21 2.63
C ILE A 13 -18.08 9.31 2.56
N SER A 14 -17.05 9.25 3.40
CA SER A 14 -15.99 10.26 3.43
C SER A 14 -15.22 10.30 2.11
N ALA A 15 -14.72 9.14 1.64
CA ALA A 15 -13.92 9.03 0.43
C ALA A 15 -14.71 9.43 -0.82
N SER A 16 -15.95 8.94 -0.98
CA SER A 16 -16.78 9.28 -2.13
C SER A 16 -17.08 10.77 -2.23
N ARG A 17 -17.28 11.45 -1.09
CA ARG A 17 -17.47 12.91 -1.06
C ARG A 17 -16.20 13.68 -1.42
N ARG A 18 -15.01 13.26 -0.94
CA ARG A 18 -13.72 13.89 -1.30
C ARG A 18 -13.43 13.72 -2.80
N ILE A 19 -13.70 12.54 -3.34
CA ILE A 19 -13.56 12.26 -4.78
C ILE A 19 -14.55 13.13 -5.58
N ALA A 20 -15.81 13.19 -5.17
CA ALA A 20 -16.81 14.03 -5.84
C ALA A 20 -16.39 15.51 -5.87
N GLU A 21 -15.90 16.04 -4.75
CA GLU A 21 -15.42 17.43 -4.65
C GLU A 21 -14.28 17.75 -5.62
N THR A 22 -13.42 16.78 -5.91
CA THR A 22 -12.27 16.92 -6.81
C THR A 22 -12.69 16.82 -8.29
N ASN A 23 -13.78 16.12 -8.58
CA ASN A 23 -14.27 15.91 -9.96
C ASN A 23 -15.29 16.99 -10.41
N LEU A 24 -15.67 17.91 -9.52
CA LEU A 24 -16.57 19.00 -9.87
C LEU A 24 -15.82 20.11 -10.62
N PRO A 25 -16.32 20.56 -11.79
CA PRO A 25 -15.75 21.72 -12.45
C PRO A 25 -15.79 22.96 -11.56
N PHE A 26 -14.72 23.76 -11.60
CA PHE A 26 -14.52 24.90 -10.70
C PHE A 26 -15.71 25.88 -10.67
N TYR A 27 -16.29 26.19 -11.83
CA TYR A 27 -17.41 27.15 -11.95
C TYR A 27 -18.69 26.70 -11.22
N ILE A 28 -18.92 25.39 -11.09
CA ILE A 28 -20.09 24.84 -10.38
C ILE A 28 -20.00 25.12 -8.88
N LYS A 29 -18.80 25.27 -8.32
CA LYS A 29 -18.61 25.52 -6.89
C LYS A 29 -19.26 26.84 -6.43
N PHE A 30 -19.48 27.78 -7.35
CA PHE A 30 -20.15 29.06 -7.09
C PHE A 30 -21.68 29.01 -7.19
N LEU A 31 -22.28 27.86 -7.53
CA LEU A 31 -23.73 27.67 -7.62
C LEU A 31 -24.18 26.69 -6.51
N PRO A 32 -24.56 27.15 -5.30
CA PRO A 32 -24.66 26.29 -4.11
C PRO A 32 -25.60 25.08 -4.23
N VAL A 33 -26.78 25.27 -4.85
CA VAL A 33 -27.76 24.21 -5.06
C VAL A 33 -27.25 23.19 -6.07
N VAL A 34 -26.73 23.67 -7.21
CA VAL A 34 -26.20 22.83 -8.29
C VAL A 34 -24.97 22.05 -7.81
N ASN A 35 -24.09 22.70 -7.05
CA ASN A 35 -22.93 22.09 -6.41
C ASN A 35 -23.35 20.92 -5.50
N THR A 36 -24.30 21.16 -4.60
CA THR A 36 -24.78 20.14 -3.64
C THR A 36 -25.40 18.94 -4.35
N LEU A 37 -26.26 19.17 -5.34
CA LEU A 37 -26.92 18.10 -6.09
C LEU A 37 -25.91 17.26 -6.89
N MET A 38 -24.98 17.90 -7.61
CA MET A 38 -23.99 17.16 -8.38
C MET A 38 -22.98 16.43 -7.50
N LYS A 39 -22.53 17.05 -6.40
CA LYS A 39 -21.67 16.41 -5.42
C LYS A 39 -22.30 15.13 -4.86
N ASN A 40 -23.56 15.20 -4.44
CA ASN A 40 -24.27 14.04 -3.91
C ASN A 40 -24.46 12.94 -4.97
N LYS A 41 -24.79 13.32 -6.22
CA LYS A 41 -24.92 12.36 -7.33
C LYS A 41 -23.60 11.65 -7.62
N ILE A 42 -22.50 12.39 -7.78
CA ILE A 42 -21.18 11.82 -8.05
C ILE A 42 -20.73 10.95 -6.87
N ALA A 43 -20.88 11.42 -5.63
CA ALA A 43 -20.51 10.66 -4.44
C ALA A 43 -21.28 9.33 -4.36
N LYS A 44 -22.60 9.34 -4.61
CA LYS A 44 -23.40 8.12 -4.64
C LYS A 44 -22.90 7.12 -5.69
N THR A 45 -22.70 7.58 -6.93
CA THR A 45 -22.19 6.74 -8.02
C THR A 45 -20.80 6.18 -7.73
N VAL A 46 -19.91 6.99 -7.15
CA VAL A 46 -18.56 6.55 -6.75
C VAL A 46 -18.64 5.50 -5.65
N LYS A 47 -19.44 5.75 -4.60
CA LYS A 47 -19.65 4.81 -3.49
C LYS A 47 -20.10 3.45 -4.02
N GLU A 48 -21.22 3.41 -4.75
CA GLU A 48 -21.79 2.18 -5.31
C GLU A 48 -20.80 1.44 -6.22
N ARG A 49 -20.11 2.16 -7.11
CA ARG A 49 -19.16 1.53 -8.04
C ARG A 49 -17.95 0.94 -7.31
N MET A 50 -17.42 1.62 -6.31
CA MET A 50 -16.16 1.24 -5.69
C MET A 50 -16.33 0.20 -4.58
N SER A 51 -17.40 0.26 -3.78
CA SER A 51 -17.71 -0.78 -2.79
C SER A 51 -17.94 -2.14 -3.45
N ASN A 52 -18.59 -2.15 -4.62
CA ASN A 52 -18.86 -3.37 -5.39
C ASN A 52 -17.59 -3.97 -6.04
N ARG A 53 -16.41 -3.36 -5.88
CA ARG A 53 -15.13 -3.85 -6.43
C ARG A 53 -14.22 -4.50 -5.40
N LEU A 54 -14.65 -4.65 -4.14
CA LEU A 54 -13.85 -5.32 -3.12
C LEU A 54 -13.48 -6.76 -3.53
N TRP A 55 -14.39 -7.49 -4.18
CA TRP A 55 -14.11 -8.86 -4.63
C TRP A 55 -13.01 -8.92 -5.72
N VAL A 56 -12.99 -7.99 -6.69
CA VAL A 56 -12.00 -8.02 -7.79
C VAL A 56 -10.57 -7.69 -7.32
N ILE A 57 -10.43 -7.02 -6.19
CA ILE A 57 -9.12 -6.67 -5.60
C ILE A 57 -8.67 -7.67 -4.54
N GLY A 58 -9.42 -8.75 -4.32
CA GLY A 58 -9.09 -9.80 -3.36
C GLY A 58 -9.41 -9.47 -1.90
N SER A 59 -10.27 -8.48 -1.65
CA SER A 59 -10.75 -8.14 -0.32
C SER A 59 -12.09 -8.85 -0.05
N ASN A 60 -12.07 -9.88 0.78
CA ASN A 60 -13.24 -10.65 1.18
C ASN A 60 -13.07 -11.16 2.62
N GLU A 61 -14.06 -11.89 3.15
CA GLU A 61 -14.04 -12.40 4.53
C GLU A 61 -12.85 -13.34 4.80
N ASN A 62 -12.35 -14.08 3.81
CA ASN A 62 -11.22 -14.99 3.98
C ASN A 62 -9.86 -14.27 4.00
N THR A 63 -9.76 -13.10 3.36
CA THR A 63 -8.49 -12.36 3.22
C THR A 63 -8.36 -11.17 4.14
N GLU A 64 -9.48 -10.71 4.71
CA GLU A 64 -9.54 -9.51 5.52
C GLU A 64 -8.56 -9.52 6.68
N ASP A 65 -8.60 -10.55 7.53
CA ASP A 65 -7.74 -10.63 8.72
C ASP A 65 -6.27 -10.53 8.34
N GLN A 66 -5.87 -11.14 7.21
CA GLN A 66 -4.50 -11.08 6.72
C GLN A 66 -4.16 -9.68 6.17
N ILE A 67 -5.07 -9.05 5.43
CA ILE A 67 -4.90 -7.68 4.90
C ILE A 67 -4.77 -6.67 6.03
N THR A 68 -5.66 -6.72 7.02
CA THR A 68 -5.68 -5.77 8.14
C THR A 68 -4.49 -6.01 9.06
N SER A 69 -4.18 -7.26 9.39
CA SER A 69 -3.01 -7.59 10.23
C SER A 69 -1.68 -7.17 9.58
N SER A 70 -1.50 -7.44 8.28
CA SER A 70 -0.32 -6.96 7.53
C SER A 70 -0.23 -5.43 7.55
N PHE A 71 -1.34 -4.72 7.37
CA PHE A 71 -1.32 -3.26 7.41
C PHE A 71 -0.93 -2.72 8.79
N HIS A 72 -1.49 -3.26 9.88
CA HIS A 72 -1.10 -2.86 11.24
C HIS A 72 0.37 -3.21 11.54
N ASN A 73 0.85 -4.37 11.09
CA ASN A 73 2.26 -4.77 11.27
C ASN A 73 3.22 -3.83 10.53
N LEU A 74 2.89 -3.47 9.29
CA LEU A 74 3.64 -2.49 8.50
C LEU A 74 3.67 -1.12 9.20
N LEU A 75 2.52 -0.62 9.67
CA LEU A 75 2.46 0.66 10.38
C LEU A 75 3.29 0.64 11.66
N SER A 76 3.17 -0.41 12.48
CA SER A 76 3.96 -0.57 13.70
C SER A 76 5.47 -0.53 13.42
N LYS A 77 5.93 -1.28 12.42
CA LYS A 77 7.35 -1.34 12.06
C LYS A 77 7.86 -0.05 11.43
N LEU A 78 7.06 0.59 10.57
CA LEU A 78 7.41 1.90 10.02
C LEU A 78 7.44 2.97 11.13
N SER A 79 6.52 2.92 12.09
CA SER A 79 6.48 3.83 13.24
C SER A 79 7.79 3.73 14.04
N LEU A 80 8.25 2.50 14.31
CA LEU A 80 9.53 2.28 14.97
C LEU A 80 10.72 2.77 14.12
N HIS A 81 10.70 2.50 12.81
CA HIS A 81 11.78 2.85 11.90
C HIS A 81 11.95 4.36 11.71
N LEU A 82 10.83 5.08 11.60
CA LEU A 82 10.75 6.51 11.32
C LEU A 82 10.77 7.38 12.59
N LYS A 83 10.70 6.77 13.78
CA LYS A 83 10.74 7.50 15.06
C LYS A 83 11.90 8.50 15.14
N ASP A 84 13.08 8.06 14.70
CA ASP A 84 14.31 8.87 14.73
C ASP A 84 14.78 9.26 13.30
N ARG A 85 13.93 9.11 12.28
CA ARG A 85 14.29 9.34 10.87
C ARG A 85 13.26 10.16 10.13
N LYS A 86 13.75 11.06 9.28
CA LYS A 86 12.86 11.89 8.45
C LYS A 86 12.27 11.13 7.26
N TYR A 87 13.03 10.19 6.71
CA TYR A 87 12.70 9.37 5.55
C TYR A 87 13.22 7.94 5.75
N ILE A 88 12.75 7.00 4.94
CA ILE A 88 13.04 5.56 5.08
C ILE A 88 14.54 5.23 5.00
N PHE A 89 15.35 6.05 4.33
CA PHE A 89 16.79 5.83 4.25
C PHE A 89 17.61 6.95 4.88
N GLY A 90 17.04 7.79 5.76
CA GLY A 90 17.75 8.85 6.47
C GLY A 90 17.16 10.24 6.25
N ASP A 91 17.99 11.21 5.84
CA ASP A 91 17.63 12.63 5.83
C ASP A 91 17.17 13.18 4.47
N LYS A 92 17.02 12.32 3.46
CA LYS A 92 16.47 12.71 2.16
C LYS A 92 15.46 11.69 1.62
N PRO A 93 14.42 12.13 0.88
CA PRO A 93 13.39 11.24 0.37
C PRO A 93 13.96 10.25 -0.64
N SER A 94 13.33 9.08 -0.72
CA SER A 94 13.72 8.00 -1.62
C SER A 94 12.51 7.40 -2.33
N TYR A 95 12.75 6.50 -3.29
CA TYR A 95 11.67 5.74 -3.92
C TYR A 95 10.84 4.92 -2.92
N ALA A 96 11.42 4.49 -1.80
CA ALA A 96 10.68 3.79 -0.76
C ALA A 96 9.62 4.71 -0.14
N ASP A 97 9.99 5.97 0.14
CA ASP A 97 9.07 6.95 0.72
C ASP A 97 7.90 7.21 -0.23
N PHE A 98 8.18 7.51 -1.50
CA PHE A 98 7.13 7.76 -2.50
C PHE A 98 6.24 6.53 -2.76
N GLY A 99 6.82 5.32 -2.71
CA GLY A 99 6.10 4.07 -2.92
C GLY A 99 5.13 3.73 -1.79
N LEU A 100 5.53 3.95 -0.53
CA LEU A 100 4.74 3.62 0.65
C LEU A 100 3.78 4.74 1.06
N TRP A 101 4.27 5.99 1.05
CA TRP A 101 3.54 7.14 1.56
C TRP A 101 2.20 7.33 0.87
N GLY A 102 2.15 7.19 -0.46
CA GLY A 102 0.92 7.40 -1.22
C GLY A 102 -0.23 6.51 -0.75
N GLN A 103 0.05 5.26 -0.38
CA GLN A 103 -0.98 4.33 0.13
C GLN A 103 -1.35 4.65 1.59
N ILE A 104 -0.36 4.91 2.44
CA ILE A 104 -0.56 5.19 3.88
C ILE A 104 -1.27 6.53 4.08
N TYR A 105 -0.83 7.60 3.42
CA TYR A 105 -1.49 8.91 3.47
C TYR A 105 -2.94 8.82 3.02
N ASN A 106 -3.21 8.15 1.89
CA ASN A 106 -4.57 7.97 1.42
C ASN A 106 -5.43 7.19 2.44
N SER A 107 -4.89 6.14 3.04
CA SER A 107 -5.53 5.47 4.17
C SER A 107 -5.79 6.46 5.31
N TRP A 108 -4.80 7.20 5.79
CA TRP A 108 -4.94 8.18 6.88
C TRP A 108 -5.95 9.31 6.62
N THR A 109 -6.30 9.59 5.37
CA THR A 109 -7.41 10.53 5.07
C THR A 109 -8.81 9.96 5.31
N ASP A 110 -8.95 8.65 5.49
CA ASP A 110 -10.22 7.96 5.75
C ASP A 110 -10.50 7.86 7.27
N PRO A 111 -11.74 8.09 7.74
CA PRO A 111 -12.08 8.13 9.18
C PRO A 111 -11.57 6.97 10.04
N THR A 112 -11.76 5.72 9.63
CA THR A 112 -11.36 4.53 10.42
C THR A 112 -9.84 4.43 10.56
N PRO A 113 -9.06 4.36 9.45
CA PRO A 113 -7.61 4.37 9.53
C PRO A 113 -7.01 5.64 10.11
N ARG A 114 -7.64 6.82 9.94
CA ARG A 114 -7.20 8.02 10.64
C ARG A 114 -7.15 7.80 12.14
N LYS A 115 -8.25 7.29 12.70
CA LYS A 115 -8.41 7.10 14.14
C LYS A 115 -7.27 6.26 14.71
N PHE A 116 -7.06 5.04 14.19
CA PHE A 116 -6.02 4.17 14.73
C PHE A 116 -4.61 4.62 14.35
N ILE A 117 -4.39 5.32 13.23
CA ILE A 117 -3.06 5.85 12.91
C ILE A 117 -2.66 6.96 13.89
N GLU A 118 -3.60 7.85 14.22
CA GLU A 118 -3.35 8.94 15.17
C GLU A 118 -3.25 8.43 16.62
N GLU A 119 -4.04 7.43 16.99
CA GLU A 119 -4.05 6.84 18.35
C GLU A 119 -2.87 5.88 18.58
N ASP A 120 -2.64 4.92 17.68
CA ASP A 120 -1.73 3.79 17.91
C ASP A 120 -0.34 3.98 17.28
N TYR A 121 -0.21 4.83 16.26
CA TYR A 121 1.04 5.03 15.50
C TYR A 121 1.46 6.51 15.36
N PRO A 122 1.49 7.30 16.45
CA PRO A 122 1.73 8.74 16.38
C PRO A 122 3.11 9.10 15.80
N ASP A 123 4.13 8.24 15.97
CA ASP A 123 5.48 8.48 15.44
C ASP A 123 5.52 8.45 13.89
N LEU A 124 4.46 7.95 13.22
CA LEU A 124 4.33 8.04 11.75
C LEU A 124 3.86 9.41 11.27
N LEU A 125 3.12 10.16 12.10
CA LEU A 125 2.46 11.40 11.68
C LEU A 125 3.46 12.44 11.14
N PRO A 126 4.66 12.65 11.75
CA PRO A 126 5.65 13.56 11.20
C PRO A 126 6.09 13.20 9.79
N TRP A 127 6.26 11.91 9.47
CA TRP A 127 6.62 11.46 8.13
C TRP A 127 5.44 11.59 7.15
N ILE A 128 4.22 11.27 7.60
CA ILE A 128 2.98 11.44 6.80
C ILE A 128 2.81 12.91 6.39
N ASP A 129 2.99 13.86 7.30
CA ASP A 129 2.87 15.29 7.00
C ASP A 129 4.04 15.79 6.14
N ARG A 130 5.29 15.43 6.49
CA ARG A 130 6.51 15.86 5.79
C ARG A 130 6.49 15.53 4.29
N MET A 131 5.97 14.37 3.93
CA MET A 131 5.91 13.91 2.54
C MET A 131 4.88 14.65 1.66
N LEU A 132 4.09 15.58 2.20
CA LEU A 132 3.34 16.56 1.40
C LEU A 132 4.26 17.56 0.70
N ASN A 133 5.42 17.86 1.28
CA ASN A 133 6.44 18.74 0.72
C ASN A 133 7.85 18.25 1.12
N PRO A 134 8.29 17.09 0.62
CA PRO A 134 9.54 16.49 1.03
C PRO A 134 10.72 17.32 0.52
N LYS A 135 11.78 17.39 1.32
CA LYS A 135 12.99 18.15 1.02
C LYS A 135 14.20 17.24 1.16
N ASP A 136 15.21 17.49 0.34
CA ASP A 136 16.54 16.94 0.58
C ASP A 136 17.17 17.71 1.74
N GLU A 137 17.34 17.07 2.89
CA GLU A 137 17.88 17.67 4.11
C GLU A 137 19.17 16.98 4.58
N GLY A 138 19.77 16.09 3.77
CA GLY A 138 20.98 15.38 4.17
C GLY A 138 21.31 14.14 3.34
N SER A 139 21.89 13.14 4.00
CA SER A 139 22.42 11.94 3.33
C SER A 139 21.58 10.70 3.58
N TYR A 140 21.79 9.67 2.76
CA TYR A 140 21.32 8.33 3.10
C TYR A 140 22.20 7.72 4.19
N GLU A 141 21.57 7.00 5.12
CA GLU A 141 22.27 6.19 6.12
C GLU A 141 22.83 4.90 5.52
N SER A 142 23.83 4.32 6.19
CA SER A 142 24.35 3.00 5.83
C SER A 142 23.35 1.90 6.13
N TRP A 143 23.47 0.76 5.44
CA TRP A 143 22.66 -0.42 5.72
C TRP A 143 22.80 -0.88 7.17
N ASP A 144 23.99 -0.83 7.76
CA ASP A 144 24.21 -1.24 9.15
C ASP A 144 23.34 -0.43 10.13
N SER A 145 23.18 0.89 9.90
CA SER A 145 22.31 1.75 10.70
C SER A 145 20.83 1.43 10.52
N LEU A 146 20.43 1.08 9.29
CA LEU A 146 19.04 0.88 8.90
C LEU A 146 18.52 -0.53 9.19
N SER A 147 19.40 -1.54 9.12
CA SER A 147 19.07 -2.96 9.06
C SER A 147 18.22 -3.44 10.22
N ASN A 148 18.52 -2.99 11.44
CA ASN A 148 17.81 -3.39 12.66
C ASN A 148 16.31 -3.12 12.61
N THR A 149 15.87 -2.11 11.85
CA THR A 149 14.45 -1.71 11.76
C THR A 149 13.85 -1.95 10.37
N LEU A 150 14.65 -1.94 9.30
CA LEU A 150 14.17 -2.25 7.94
C LEU A 150 14.11 -3.74 7.63
N MET A 151 15.05 -4.55 8.13
CA MET A 151 15.06 -5.98 7.83
C MET A 151 13.76 -6.69 8.26
N PRO A 152 13.15 -6.39 9.42
CA PRO A 152 11.83 -6.94 9.77
C PRO A 152 10.72 -6.60 8.76
N ILE A 153 10.73 -5.39 8.18
CA ILE A 153 9.77 -5.00 7.14
C ILE A 153 10.01 -5.81 5.87
N LEU A 154 11.27 -5.91 5.43
CA LEU A 154 11.62 -6.69 4.23
C LEU A 154 11.25 -8.17 4.38
N LYS A 155 11.54 -8.78 5.54
CA LYS A 155 11.19 -10.18 5.82
C LYS A 155 9.69 -10.39 5.85
N GLU A 156 9.00 -9.70 6.75
CA GLU A 156 7.61 -10.03 7.08
C GLU A 156 6.61 -9.51 6.05
N GLU A 157 6.80 -8.30 5.52
CA GLU A 157 5.84 -7.70 4.59
C GLU A 157 6.16 -8.03 3.14
N LEU A 158 7.45 -8.12 2.78
CA LEU A 158 7.85 -8.43 1.40
C LEU A 158 8.08 -9.93 1.20
N GLY A 159 8.99 -10.53 1.95
CA GLY A 159 9.42 -11.93 1.77
C GLY A 159 8.35 -12.97 2.11
N GLU A 160 7.55 -12.71 3.15
CA GLU A 160 6.53 -13.65 3.64
C GLU A 160 5.11 -13.39 3.11
N ILE A 161 4.83 -12.19 2.61
CA ILE A 161 3.48 -11.78 2.19
C ILE A 161 3.48 -11.35 0.72
N PHE A 162 4.04 -10.18 0.40
CA PHE A 162 3.85 -9.58 -0.92
C PHE A 162 4.47 -10.40 -2.06
N LEU A 163 5.73 -10.84 -1.92
CA LEU A 163 6.44 -11.57 -2.98
C LEU A 163 5.87 -12.97 -3.25
N PRO A 164 5.53 -13.80 -2.23
CA PRO A 164 4.79 -15.04 -2.46
C PRO A 164 3.45 -14.80 -3.18
N TRP A 165 2.67 -13.83 -2.70
CA TRP A 165 1.36 -13.50 -3.27
C TRP A 165 1.44 -13.03 -4.72
N THR A 166 2.31 -12.07 -5.03
CA THR A 166 2.43 -11.53 -6.40
C THR A 166 3.03 -12.56 -7.37
N SER A 167 3.85 -13.50 -6.88
CA SER A 167 4.38 -14.59 -7.69
C SER A 167 3.29 -15.59 -8.03
N GLU A 168 2.46 -15.98 -7.07
CA GLU A 168 1.33 -16.90 -7.30
C GLU A 168 0.25 -16.27 -8.17
N ILE A 169 -0.02 -14.96 -8.03
CA ILE A 169 -0.86 -14.23 -8.99
C ILE A 169 -0.29 -14.33 -10.40
N THR A 170 1.01 -14.13 -10.56
CA THR A 170 1.66 -14.16 -11.87
C THR A 170 1.56 -15.54 -12.51
N ALA A 171 1.83 -16.59 -11.75
CA ALA A 171 1.69 -17.97 -12.20
C ALA A 171 0.23 -18.31 -12.55
N SER A 172 -0.69 -18.08 -11.62
CA SER A 172 -2.13 -18.36 -11.81
C SER A 172 -2.74 -17.61 -12.99
N MET A 173 -2.35 -16.34 -13.23
CA MET A 173 -2.79 -15.59 -14.40
C MET A 173 -2.22 -16.13 -15.72
N SER A 174 -0.97 -16.61 -15.73
CA SER A 174 -0.37 -17.22 -16.92
C SER A 174 -1.03 -18.55 -17.29
N GLU A 175 -1.56 -19.27 -16.31
CA GLU A 175 -2.30 -20.52 -16.47
C GLU A 175 -3.79 -20.31 -16.78
N GLY A 176 -4.27 -19.05 -16.80
CA GLY A 176 -5.67 -18.73 -17.06
C GLY A 176 -6.62 -19.11 -15.92
N LYS A 177 -6.12 -19.24 -14.68
CA LYS A 177 -6.97 -19.51 -13.51
C LYS A 177 -7.86 -18.32 -13.18
N GLU A 178 -9.06 -18.61 -12.69
CA GLU A 178 -10.05 -17.61 -12.25
C GLU A 178 -9.93 -17.28 -10.75
N GLU A 179 -9.24 -18.12 -9.98
CA GLU A 179 -9.01 -17.95 -8.55
C GLU A 179 -7.52 -18.15 -8.21
N LEU A 180 -7.07 -17.40 -7.21
CA LEU A 180 -5.80 -17.54 -6.53
C LEU A 180 -6.02 -18.32 -5.22
N SER A 181 -5.14 -19.27 -4.91
CA SER A 181 -4.96 -19.78 -3.54
C SER A 181 -3.46 -19.88 -3.24
N VAL A 182 -3.03 -19.26 -2.15
CA VAL A 182 -1.63 -19.24 -1.69
C VAL A 182 -1.58 -19.29 -0.17
N ILE A 183 -0.61 -20.02 0.39
CA ILE A 183 -0.39 -20.01 1.84
C ILE A 183 0.50 -18.82 2.21
N ILE A 184 -0.04 -17.89 3.00
CA ILE A 184 0.67 -16.72 3.53
C ILE A 184 0.68 -16.83 5.06
N LYS A 185 1.88 -16.86 5.65
CA LYS A 185 2.08 -17.01 7.10
C LYS A 185 1.24 -18.15 7.72
N GLY A 186 1.20 -19.29 7.02
CA GLY A 186 0.51 -20.50 7.47
C GLY A 186 -1.02 -20.49 7.29
N LYS A 187 -1.61 -19.45 6.71
CA LYS A 187 -3.04 -19.35 6.43
C LYS A 187 -3.30 -19.27 4.93
N GLU A 188 -4.39 -19.88 4.48
CA GLU A 188 -4.81 -19.79 3.09
C GLU A 188 -5.30 -18.38 2.77
N PHE A 189 -4.72 -17.77 1.75
CA PHE A 189 -5.15 -16.50 1.18
C PHE A 189 -5.78 -16.77 -0.20
N LYS A 190 -7.12 -16.79 -0.24
CA LYS A 190 -7.89 -17.15 -1.42
C LYS A 190 -8.76 -16.01 -1.94
N HIS A 191 -8.66 -15.70 -3.23
CA HIS A 191 -9.56 -14.75 -3.88
C HIS A 191 -9.66 -14.92 -5.41
N SER A 192 -10.71 -14.37 -6.00
CA SER A 192 -10.88 -14.30 -7.46
C SER A 192 -9.80 -13.44 -8.13
N ILE A 193 -9.35 -13.84 -9.31
CA ILE A 193 -8.41 -13.10 -10.15
C ILE A 193 -9.20 -12.17 -11.06
N GLY A 194 -9.26 -10.89 -10.68
CA GLY A 194 -9.89 -9.84 -11.49
C GLY A 194 -8.92 -9.14 -12.44
N GLY A 195 -9.47 -8.35 -13.37
CA GLY A 195 -8.71 -7.47 -14.27
C GLY A 195 -7.64 -6.58 -13.59
N PRO A 196 -7.85 -6.03 -12.37
CA PRO A 196 -6.82 -5.28 -11.66
C PRO A 196 -5.55 -6.07 -11.32
N GLN A 197 -5.62 -7.40 -11.23
CA GLN A 197 -4.47 -8.23 -10.85
C GLN A 197 -3.33 -8.19 -11.88
N LYS A 198 -3.63 -7.79 -13.13
CA LYS A 198 -2.64 -7.54 -14.19
C LYS A 198 -1.56 -6.52 -13.79
N TYR A 199 -1.86 -5.59 -12.88
CA TYR A 199 -0.88 -4.62 -12.41
C TYR A 199 0.18 -5.25 -11.50
N HIS A 200 -0.16 -6.31 -10.76
CA HIS A 200 0.79 -7.03 -9.92
C HIS A 200 1.78 -7.83 -10.77
N VAL A 201 1.29 -8.48 -11.83
CA VAL A 201 2.15 -9.15 -12.84
C VAL A 201 3.16 -8.17 -13.45
N LYS A 202 2.68 -7.00 -13.90
CA LYS A 202 3.54 -5.95 -14.46
C LYS A 202 4.56 -5.43 -13.44
N SER A 203 4.13 -5.21 -12.20
CA SER A 203 5.00 -4.69 -11.14
C SER A 203 6.10 -5.68 -10.78
N LEU A 204 5.78 -6.97 -10.67
CA LEU A 204 6.78 -8.02 -10.43
C LEU A 204 7.80 -8.10 -11.57
N ALA A 205 7.36 -8.04 -12.83
CA ALA A 205 8.27 -8.02 -13.97
C ALA A 205 9.24 -6.82 -13.94
N VAL A 206 8.75 -5.64 -13.56
CA VAL A 206 9.59 -4.45 -13.37
C VAL A 206 10.59 -4.64 -12.22
N LEU A 207 10.17 -5.26 -11.11
CA LEU A 207 11.07 -5.56 -9.99
C LEU A 207 12.18 -6.53 -10.40
N LYS A 208 11.85 -7.61 -11.12
CA LYS A 208 12.84 -8.56 -11.67
C LYS A 208 13.84 -7.87 -12.60
N SER A 209 13.34 -7.08 -13.56
CA SER A 209 14.20 -6.34 -14.49
C SER A 209 15.10 -5.32 -13.79
N LYS A 210 14.62 -4.65 -12.74
CA LYS A 210 15.46 -3.77 -11.91
C LYS A 210 16.52 -4.59 -11.18
N PHE A 211 16.14 -5.69 -10.54
CA PHE A 211 17.09 -6.56 -9.86
C PHE A 211 18.20 -7.08 -10.80
N ASP A 212 17.87 -7.42 -12.05
CA ASP A 212 18.84 -7.83 -13.07
C ASP A 212 19.97 -6.81 -13.27
N SER A 213 19.66 -5.50 -13.20
CA SER A 213 20.66 -4.44 -13.33
C SER A 213 21.62 -4.34 -12.13
N PHE A 214 21.32 -5.01 -11.02
CA PHE A 214 22.14 -5.07 -9.81
C PHE A 214 22.75 -6.45 -9.54
N LYS A 215 22.60 -7.41 -10.46
CA LYS A 215 23.21 -8.75 -10.32
C LYS A 215 24.72 -8.65 -10.10
N GLY A 216 25.23 -9.44 -9.15
CA GLY A 216 26.63 -9.41 -8.74
C GLY A 216 26.93 -8.38 -7.62
N ASN A 217 25.95 -7.60 -7.17
CA ASN A 217 26.07 -6.82 -5.94
C ASN A 217 25.85 -7.74 -4.73
N GLN A 218 26.95 -8.28 -4.18
CA GLN A 218 26.89 -9.24 -3.08
C GLN A 218 26.19 -8.69 -1.83
N THR A 219 26.33 -7.40 -1.53
CA THR A 219 25.66 -6.77 -0.39
C THR A 219 24.14 -6.82 -0.56
N LEU A 220 23.63 -6.42 -1.73
CA LEU A 220 22.19 -6.46 -2.02
C LEU A 220 21.66 -7.90 -2.04
N GLU A 221 22.38 -8.82 -2.66
CA GLU A 221 21.98 -10.24 -2.72
C GLU A 221 21.93 -10.87 -1.33
N ASN A 222 22.86 -10.54 -0.44
CA ASN A 222 22.83 -11.00 0.96
C ASN A 222 21.60 -10.47 1.69
N ILE A 223 21.30 -9.16 1.56
CA ILE A 223 20.12 -8.53 2.16
C ILE A 223 18.84 -9.22 1.68
N LEU A 224 18.71 -9.42 0.36
CA LEU A 224 17.53 -10.04 -0.24
C LEU A 224 17.41 -11.54 0.10
N THR A 225 18.53 -12.23 0.29
CA THR A 225 18.55 -13.63 0.73
C THR A 225 18.08 -13.74 2.16
N GLU A 226 18.63 -12.90 3.06
CA GLU A 226 18.22 -12.86 4.45
C GLU A 226 16.74 -12.48 4.60
N ALA A 227 16.25 -11.57 3.75
CA ALA A 227 14.84 -11.19 3.68
C ALA A 227 13.93 -12.23 3.00
N ASN A 228 14.47 -13.36 2.54
CA ASN A 228 13.77 -14.39 1.75
C ASN A 228 13.06 -13.83 0.49
N CYS A 229 13.60 -12.74 -0.05
CA CYS A 229 13.09 -12.03 -1.22
C CYS A 229 13.78 -12.50 -2.52
N LEU A 230 15.06 -12.87 -2.44
CA LEU A 230 15.89 -13.11 -3.63
C LEU A 230 15.31 -14.17 -4.57
N ARG A 231 14.79 -15.28 -4.04
CA ARG A 231 14.19 -16.38 -4.81
C ARG A 231 13.02 -15.95 -5.71
N PHE A 232 12.35 -14.85 -5.39
CA PHE A 232 11.22 -14.34 -6.16
C PHE A 232 11.65 -13.37 -7.26
N LEU A 233 12.87 -12.84 -7.17
CA LEU A 233 13.41 -11.85 -8.10
C LEU A 233 14.29 -12.48 -9.20
N GLN A 234 14.76 -13.71 -8.98
CA GLN A 234 15.51 -14.51 -9.94
C GLN A 234 14.63 -15.12 -11.04
#